data_AF-A0AAV5VC38-F1
#
_entry.id   AF-A0AAV5VC38-F1
#
_cell.length_a   1.000
_cell.length_b   1.000
_cell.length_c   1.000
_cell.angle_alpha   90.00
_cell.angle_beta   90.00
_cell.angle_gamma   90.00
#
_symmetry.space_group_name_H-M   'P 1'
#
loop_
_entity.id
_entity.type
_entity.pdbx_description
1 polymer ?
#
loop_
_entity_poly.entity_id
_entity_poly.type
_entity_poly.pdbx_seq_one_letter_code
_entity_poly.pdbx_strand_id
1 'polypeptide(L)'
;CAIGVYYKSEQCSLKKKCMQPDKTNFKCPSDMEMEATFITDEWKKINGTRCDKNKFIVIDESARESDMIPLLFRCIKDAVCEANVTRFFNETACHKRDVCEEPTVNTTVSTLIDCPPSHSLEALPKGTNTWIELNKIECYNEKILPYQGANEKSLDDFELFRCRKKNNCSIDEYYQNDCADSEVCTKPDNSSFPQFACGASHNFQMKTSEIEEWKRIASLSCKDGRFKATVGGGEESVEVPINFRCKRDSK
;
A
#
# COMPACT_ATOMS: atom_id res chain seq x y z
N CYS A 1 -18.42 -3.01 42.78
CA CYS A 1 -17.26 -2.62 41.94
C CYS A 1 -17.77 -1.77 40.78
N ALA A 2 -17.01 -0.77 40.32
CA ALA A 2 -17.42 0.13 39.24
C ALA A 2 -16.42 0.07 38.08
N ILE A 3 -16.69 -0.76 37.08
CA ILE A 3 -15.72 -1.06 36.01
C ILE A 3 -15.39 0.17 35.16
N GLY A 4 -16.29 1.16 35.12
CA GLY A 4 -16.07 2.39 34.37
C GLY A 4 -14.96 3.29 34.90
N VAL A 5 -14.51 3.10 36.13
CA VAL A 5 -13.33 3.80 36.66
C VAL A 5 -12.04 3.20 36.11
N TYR A 6 -12.11 1.97 35.61
CA TYR A 6 -11.00 1.19 35.07
C TYR A 6 -10.94 1.24 33.53
N TYR A 7 -11.73 2.09 32.89
CA TYR A 7 -11.66 2.34 31.44
C TYR A 7 -11.24 3.78 31.20
N LYS A 8 -10.29 3.99 30.29
CA LYS A 8 -9.97 5.33 29.76
C LYS A 8 -9.99 5.29 28.24
N SER A 9 -10.57 6.32 27.61
CA SER A 9 -10.66 6.44 26.15
C SER A 9 -9.30 6.33 25.46
N GLU A 10 -8.25 6.81 26.10
CA GLU A 10 -6.89 6.89 25.56
C GLU A 10 -6.19 5.52 25.51
N GLN A 11 -6.78 4.49 26.12
CA GLN A 11 -6.22 3.13 26.16
C GLN A 11 -6.50 2.33 24.89
N CYS A 12 -7.41 2.81 24.05
CA CYS A 12 -7.72 2.17 22.80
C CYS A 12 -6.52 2.36 21.85
N SER A 13 -5.85 1.27 21.51
CA SER A 13 -4.81 1.29 20.50
C SER A 13 -5.42 1.69 19.16
N LEU A 14 -4.67 2.46 18.36
CA LEU A 14 -5.05 2.84 17.01
C LEU A 14 -5.45 1.63 16.12
N LYS A 15 -4.97 0.42 16.45
CA LYS A 15 -5.17 -0.79 15.63
C LYS A 15 -6.41 -1.63 15.97
N LYS A 16 -7.11 -1.32 17.06
CA LYS A 16 -8.26 -2.11 17.52
C LYS A 16 -9.45 -1.20 17.78
N LYS A 17 -10.64 -1.60 17.32
CA LYS A 17 -11.87 -0.97 17.79
C LYS A 17 -11.97 -1.29 19.27
N CYS A 18 -12.19 -0.28 20.09
CA CYS A 18 -12.17 -0.46 21.53
C CYS A 18 -13.27 0.34 22.19
N MET A 19 -13.85 -0.25 23.23
CA MET A 19 -14.94 0.35 23.98
C MET A 19 -14.94 -0.10 25.43
N GLN A 20 -15.69 0.62 26.23
CA GLN A 20 -15.89 0.31 27.63
C GLN A 20 -16.74 -0.97 27.80
N PRO A 21 -16.37 -1.90 28.70
CA PRO A 21 -17.25 -3.00 29.09
C PRO A 21 -18.55 -2.50 29.73
N ASP A 22 -19.63 -3.27 29.59
CA ASP A 22 -20.91 -2.92 30.18
C ASP A 22 -20.80 -2.74 31.71
N LYS A 23 -21.35 -1.64 32.22
CA LYS A 23 -21.20 -1.23 33.62
C LYS A 23 -21.90 -2.16 34.60
N THR A 24 -22.90 -2.89 34.14
CA THR A 24 -23.84 -3.69 34.94
C THR A 24 -23.42 -5.14 35.01
N ASN A 25 -23.05 -5.75 33.88
CA ASN A 25 -22.70 -7.16 33.80
C ASN A 25 -21.21 -7.43 33.61
N PHE A 26 -20.40 -6.38 33.45
CA PHE A 26 -18.94 -6.44 33.24
C PHE A 26 -18.51 -7.27 32.03
N LYS A 27 -19.36 -7.34 31.00
CA LYS A 27 -19.08 -8.08 29.76
C LYS A 27 -18.88 -7.15 28.58
N CYS A 28 -18.17 -7.66 27.59
CA CYS A 28 -18.11 -7.08 26.27
C CYS A 28 -19.31 -7.54 25.43
N PRO A 29 -19.68 -6.80 24.37
CA PRO A 29 -20.56 -7.31 23.32
C PRO A 29 -20.07 -8.66 22.80
N SER A 30 -20.98 -9.49 22.29
CA SER A 30 -20.66 -10.87 21.86
C SER A 30 -19.65 -10.95 20.70
N ASP A 31 -19.46 -9.87 19.96
CA ASP A 31 -18.52 -9.76 18.86
C ASP A 31 -17.19 -9.10 19.26
N MET A 32 -16.95 -8.91 20.56
CA MET A 32 -15.72 -8.31 21.09
C MET A 32 -15.08 -9.19 22.16
N GLU A 33 -13.76 -9.13 22.23
CA GLU A 33 -12.96 -9.78 23.25
C GLU A 33 -12.70 -8.81 24.41
N MET A 34 -12.57 -9.34 25.63
CA MET A 34 -12.22 -8.54 26.79
C MET A 34 -10.72 -8.65 27.05
N GLU A 35 -10.06 -7.51 27.28
CA GLU A 35 -8.68 -7.46 27.73
C GLU A 35 -8.58 -6.70 29.05
N ALA A 36 -7.62 -7.11 29.88
CA ALA A 36 -7.22 -6.37 31.07
C ALA A 36 -5.70 -6.17 31.09
N THR A 37 -5.27 -5.07 31.67
CA THR A 37 -3.86 -4.84 31.98
C THR A 37 -3.62 -4.95 33.48
N PHE A 38 -2.40 -5.32 33.84
CA PHE A 38 -1.94 -5.52 35.22
C PHE A 38 -0.71 -4.65 35.47
N ILE A 39 0.04 -4.93 36.53
CA ILE A 39 1.24 -4.17 36.92
C ILE A 39 2.29 -4.07 35.79
N THR A 40 2.28 -4.97 34.81
CA THR A 40 3.25 -5.01 33.70
C THR A 40 2.90 -4.10 32.52
N ASP A 41 1.77 -3.37 32.56
CA ASP A 41 1.21 -2.58 31.45
C ASP A 41 0.90 -3.37 30.16
N GLU A 42 1.09 -4.69 30.17
CA GLU A 42 0.72 -5.58 29.07
C GLU A 42 -0.77 -5.95 29.12
N TRP A 43 -1.45 -5.75 27.99
CA TRP A 43 -2.82 -6.19 27.79
C TRP A 43 -2.87 -7.70 27.60
N LYS A 44 -3.70 -8.38 28.38
CA LYS A 44 -3.97 -9.82 28.28
C LYS A 44 -5.44 -10.05 27.99
N LYS A 45 -5.73 -11.01 27.12
CA LYS A 45 -7.09 -11.49 26.89
C LYS A 45 -7.61 -12.18 28.14
N ILE A 46 -8.89 -11.96 28.44
CA ILE A 46 -9.57 -12.52 29.60
C ILE A 46 -10.95 -13.04 29.16
N ASN A 47 -11.42 -14.14 29.75
CA ASN A 47 -12.75 -14.69 29.48
C ASN A 47 -13.85 -13.89 30.18
N GLY A 48 -13.50 -13.12 31.20
CA GLY A 48 -14.43 -12.21 31.86
C GLY A 48 -13.92 -11.73 33.20
N THR A 49 -14.80 -11.03 33.92
CA THR A 49 -14.52 -10.52 35.26
C THR A 49 -15.79 -10.54 36.11
N ARG A 50 -15.63 -10.67 37.42
CA ARG A 50 -16.72 -10.55 38.39
C ARG A 50 -16.29 -9.70 39.58
N CYS A 51 -17.25 -9.13 40.28
CA CYS A 51 -17.01 -8.39 41.51
C CYS A 51 -17.24 -9.29 42.72
N ASP A 52 -16.24 -9.45 43.58
CA ASP A 52 -16.39 -10.09 44.89
C ASP A 52 -15.78 -9.20 45.97
N LYS A 53 -16.52 -8.93 47.04
CA LYS A 53 -16.08 -8.09 48.18
C LYS A 53 -15.36 -6.79 47.75
N ASN A 54 -15.93 -6.08 46.78
CA ASN A 54 -15.36 -4.84 46.19
C ASN A 54 -14.03 -4.99 45.44
N LYS A 55 -13.64 -6.21 45.07
CA LYS A 55 -12.48 -6.49 44.22
C LYS A 55 -12.95 -7.13 42.90
N PHE A 56 -12.28 -6.76 41.82
CA PHE A 56 -12.45 -7.46 40.55
C PHE A 56 -11.62 -8.75 40.57
N ILE A 57 -12.29 -9.86 40.27
CA ILE A 57 -11.66 -11.16 40.02
C ILE A 57 -11.69 -11.35 38.51
N VAL A 58 -10.50 -11.44 37.91
CA VAL A 58 -10.34 -11.70 36.47
C VAL A 58 -10.33 -13.20 36.23
N ILE A 59 -11.04 -13.64 35.20
CA ILE A 59 -11.04 -15.02 34.73
C ILE A 59 -10.22 -15.07 33.45
N ASP A 60 -9.10 -15.79 33.46
CA ASP A 60 -8.22 -15.92 32.31
C ASP A 60 -8.80 -16.84 31.22
N GLU A 61 -8.08 -16.99 30.11
CA GLU A 61 -8.47 -17.86 28.98
C GLU A 61 -8.58 -19.33 29.37
N SER A 62 -7.86 -19.77 30.42
CA SER A 62 -7.93 -21.13 30.98
C SER A 62 -9.06 -21.29 32.00
N ALA A 63 -9.95 -20.31 32.12
CA ALA A 63 -11.04 -20.25 33.09
C ALA A 63 -10.57 -20.29 34.55
N ARG A 64 -9.34 -19.86 34.83
CA ARG A 64 -8.79 -19.74 36.18
C ARG A 64 -8.97 -18.31 36.69
N GLU A 65 -9.23 -18.20 38.00
CA GLU A 65 -9.21 -16.91 38.66
C GLU A 65 -7.77 -16.42 38.79
N SER A 66 -7.52 -15.19 38.34
CA SER A 66 -6.23 -14.54 38.49
C SER A 66 -6.18 -13.82 39.83
N ASP A 67 -5.10 -14.05 40.58
CA ASP A 67 -4.78 -13.30 41.81
C ASP A 67 -4.30 -11.87 41.51
N MET A 68 -4.06 -11.54 40.23
CA MET A 68 -3.58 -10.22 39.83
C MET A 68 -4.71 -9.20 39.84
N ILE A 69 -4.43 -8.02 40.40
CA ILE A 69 -5.37 -6.91 40.43
C ILE A 69 -5.35 -6.21 39.06
N PRO A 70 -6.46 -6.18 38.32
CA PRO A 70 -6.52 -5.48 37.04
C PRO A 70 -6.45 -3.97 37.28
N LEU A 71 -5.62 -3.29 36.49
CA LEU A 71 -5.51 -1.84 36.50
C LEU A 71 -6.53 -1.21 35.57
N LEU A 72 -6.75 -1.80 34.39
CA LEU A 72 -7.62 -1.28 33.36
C LEU A 72 -8.32 -2.41 32.61
N PHE A 73 -9.51 -2.14 32.09
CA PHE A 73 -10.29 -3.05 31.25
C PHE A 73 -10.67 -2.38 29.94
N ARG A 74 -10.68 -3.14 28.86
CA ARG A 74 -11.27 -2.73 27.59
C ARG A 74 -11.93 -3.89 26.88
N CYS A 75 -12.96 -3.59 26.11
CA CYS A 75 -13.46 -4.47 25.07
C CYS A 75 -12.76 -4.10 23.79
N ILE A 76 -12.24 -5.08 23.08
CA ILE A 76 -11.58 -4.90 21.80
C ILE A 76 -12.23 -5.78 20.74
N LYS A 77 -12.28 -5.27 19.54
CA LYS A 77 -12.49 -6.05 18.33
C LYS A 77 -11.32 -5.75 17.43
N ASP A 78 -10.71 -6.79 16.88
CA ASP A 78 -9.81 -6.57 15.76
C ASP A 78 -10.60 -5.81 14.69
N ALA A 79 -10.06 -4.68 14.25
CA ALA A 79 -10.70 -3.90 13.21
C ALA A 79 -10.67 -4.75 11.94
N VAL A 80 -11.75 -5.49 11.67
CA VAL A 80 -11.92 -6.15 10.38
C VAL A 80 -12.34 -5.06 9.41
N CYS A 81 -11.39 -4.56 8.63
CA CYS A 81 -11.78 -3.85 7.44
C CYS A 81 -12.34 -4.87 6.47
N GLU A 82 -13.67 -4.96 6.42
CA GLU A 82 -14.42 -5.48 5.26
C GLU A 82 -14.31 -4.50 4.08
N ALA A 83 -13.09 -4.04 3.88
CA ALA A 83 -12.64 -3.42 2.69
C ALA A 83 -12.77 -4.47 1.60
N ASN A 84 -13.76 -4.32 0.73
CA ASN A 84 -13.84 -5.03 -0.52
C ASN A 84 -12.71 -4.48 -1.42
N VAL A 85 -11.43 -4.72 -1.05
CA VAL A 85 -10.24 -4.22 -1.76
C VAL A 85 -10.24 -4.72 -3.20
N THR A 86 -10.77 -5.92 -3.40
CA THR A 86 -11.12 -6.54 -4.67
C THR A 86 -11.89 -5.61 -5.60
N ARG A 87 -12.75 -4.71 -5.08
CA ARG A 87 -13.52 -3.76 -5.91
C ARG A 87 -12.64 -2.75 -6.63
N PHE A 88 -11.41 -2.59 -6.19
CA PHE A 88 -10.49 -1.62 -6.74
C PHE A 88 -9.42 -2.23 -7.63
N PHE A 89 -9.38 -3.55 -7.82
CA PHE A 89 -8.53 -4.15 -8.83
C PHE A 89 -9.31 -4.36 -10.12
N ASN A 90 -8.72 -3.95 -11.23
CA ASN A 90 -9.22 -4.26 -12.55
C ASN A 90 -8.06 -4.70 -13.44
N GLU A 91 -8.06 -5.97 -13.84
CA GLU A 91 -7.00 -6.55 -14.67
C GLU A 91 -6.85 -5.80 -16.01
N THR A 92 -7.93 -5.25 -16.55
CA THR A 92 -7.87 -4.48 -17.81
C THR A 92 -7.20 -3.12 -17.66
N ALA A 93 -7.05 -2.62 -16.43
CA ALA A 93 -6.29 -1.41 -16.12
C ALA A 93 -4.78 -1.69 -15.98
N CYS A 94 -4.36 -2.96 -16.04
CA CYS A 94 -2.96 -3.31 -16.20
C CYS A 94 -2.54 -3.07 -17.65
N HIS A 95 -1.39 -2.44 -17.84
CA HIS A 95 -0.84 -2.28 -19.17
C HIS A 95 -0.44 -3.67 -19.71
N LYS A 96 -0.63 -3.93 -21.02
CA LYS A 96 -0.38 -5.24 -21.66
C LYS A 96 1.03 -5.83 -21.43
N ARG A 97 2.00 -4.99 -21.06
CA ARG A 97 3.39 -5.38 -20.79
C ARG A 97 3.76 -5.40 -19.32
N ASP A 98 2.90 -4.86 -18.47
CA ASP A 98 3.09 -4.97 -17.03
C ASP A 98 2.56 -6.33 -16.57
N VAL A 99 3.22 -6.89 -15.56
CA VAL A 99 2.64 -7.98 -14.79
C VAL A 99 1.99 -7.33 -13.58
N CYS A 100 0.66 -7.35 -13.55
CA CYS A 100 -0.10 -6.87 -12.41
C CYS A 100 -0.79 -8.03 -11.71
N GLU A 101 -0.85 -7.92 -10.40
CA GLU A 101 -1.54 -8.85 -9.51
C GLU A 101 -2.50 -8.06 -8.62
N GLU A 102 -3.54 -8.74 -8.16
CA GLU A 102 -4.48 -8.18 -7.20
C GLU A 102 -3.78 -7.99 -5.84
N PRO A 103 -3.94 -6.82 -5.19
CA PRO A 103 -3.44 -6.63 -3.84
C PRO A 103 -4.08 -7.60 -2.85
N THR A 104 -3.24 -8.24 -2.02
CA THR A 104 -3.70 -9.22 -1.05
C THR A 104 -3.92 -8.58 0.31
N VAL A 105 -4.98 -8.98 1.00
CA VAL A 105 -5.20 -8.58 2.39
C VAL A 105 -4.44 -9.54 3.28
N ASN A 106 -3.42 -9.06 3.99
CA ASN A 106 -2.74 -9.88 4.98
C ASN A 106 -3.59 -9.94 6.26
N THR A 107 -4.12 -11.11 6.58
CA THR A 107 -5.00 -11.33 7.74
C THR A 107 -4.24 -11.58 9.05
N THR A 108 -2.93 -11.85 8.98
CA THR A 108 -2.11 -12.19 10.16
C THR A 108 -1.54 -10.97 10.88
N VAL A 109 -1.33 -9.88 10.14
CA VAL A 109 -0.92 -8.58 10.68
C VAL A 109 -2.08 -7.66 10.39
N SER A 110 -2.75 -7.19 11.44
CA SER A 110 -3.94 -6.33 11.37
C SER A 110 -3.90 -5.40 10.16
N THR A 111 -4.67 -5.79 9.14
CA THR A 111 -5.21 -4.96 8.07
C THR A 111 -4.21 -4.15 7.21
N LEU A 112 -3.16 -4.81 6.73
CA LEU A 112 -2.36 -4.29 5.62
C LEU A 112 -2.87 -4.89 4.29
N ILE A 113 -3.12 -4.03 3.30
CA ILE A 113 -3.14 -4.47 1.91
C ILE A 113 -1.69 -4.47 1.44
N ASP A 114 -1.23 -5.62 0.96
CA ASP A 114 0.15 -5.84 0.61
C ASP A 114 0.29 -6.45 -0.78
N CYS A 115 1.48 -6.26 -1.34
CA CYS A 115 1.90 -6.85 -2.60
C CYS A 115 3.03 -7.87 -2.35
N PRO A 116 3.24 -8.84 -3.26
CA PRO A 116 4.44 -9.65 -3.20
C PRO A 116 5.69 -8.76 -3.14
N PRO A 117 6.80 -9.18 -2.48
CA PRO A 117 7.99 -8.34 -2.33
C PRO A 117 8.57 -7.81 -3.66
N SER A 118 8.38 -8.59 -4.74
CA SER A 118 8.75 -8.28 -6.12
C SER A 118 7.86 -7.25 -6.81
N HIS A 119 6.81 -6.77 -6.14
CA HIS A 119 5.82 -5.83 -6.67
C HIS A 119 5.79 -4.53 -5.87
N SER A 120 5.34 -3.46 -6.51
CA SER A 120 5.02 -2.18 -5.89
C SER A 120 3.50 -2.03 -5.83
N LEU A 121 3.02 -1.48 -4.70
CA LEU A 121 1.61 -1.14 -4.52
C LEU A 121 1.34 0.21 -5.19
N GLU A 122 0.38 0.24 -6.10
CA GLU A 122 0.07 1.41 -6.89
C GLU A 122 -1.42 1.73 -6.83
N ALA A 123 -1.75 3.01 -6.89
CA ALA A 123 -3.12 3.51 -6.94
C ALA A 123 -3.32 4.49 -8.09
N LEU A 124 -4.52 4.49 -8.66
CA LEU A 124 -4.95 5.45 -9.67
C LEU A 124 -5.86 6.48 -9.00
N PRO A 125 -5.42 7.73 -8.80
CA PRO A 125 -6.28 8.80 -8.31
C PRO A 125 -7.43 9.07 -9.29
N LYS A 126 -8.62 9.38 -8.76
CA LYS A 126 -9.80 9.71 -9.57
C LYS A 126 -9.53 10.90 -10.49
N GLY A 127 -9.98 10.79 -11.74
CA GLY A 127 -9.82 11.84 -12.74
C GLY A 127 -8.39 12.02 -13.24
N THR A 128 -7.52 11.04 -12.99
CA THR A 128 -6.15 11.01 -13.52
C THR A 128 -5.94 9.72 -14.31
N ASN A 129 -4.97 9.74 -15.22
CA ASN A 129 -4.50 8.54 -15.94
C ASN A 129 -3.16 8.05 -15.38
N THR A 130 -2.76 8.54 -14.20
CA THR A 130 -1.40 8.40 -13.68
C THR A 130 -1.40 7.59 -12.41
N TRP A 131 -0.86 6.39 -12.48
CA TRP A 131 -0.63 5.55 -11.31
C TRP A 131 0.44 6.16 -10.41
N ILE A 132 0.14 6.29 -9.12
CA ILE A 132 1.09 6.68 -8.08
C ILE A 132 1.46 5.47 -7.22
N GLU A 133 2.70 5.41 -6.76
CA GLU A 133 3.14 4.39 -5.82
C GLU A 133 2.71 4.76 -4.39
N LEU A 134 2.28 3.75 -3.65
CA LEU A 134 1.92 3.84 -2.24
C LEU A 134 2.91 3.02 -1.42
N ASN A 135 3.21 3.51 -0.22
CA ASN A 135 4.10 2.82 0.70
C ASN A 135 3.40 1.65 1.37
N LYS A 136 2.14 1.85 1.73
CA LYS A 136 1.29 0.87 2.40
C LYS A 136 -0.16 1.35 2.32
N ILE A 137 -1.07 0.43 2.53
CA ILE A 137 -2.44 0.76 2.89
C ILE A 137 -2.74 0.05 4.19
N GLU A 138 -3.07 0.84 5.21
CA GLU A 138 -3.42 0.32 6.53
C GLU A 138 -4.93 0.40 6.71
N CYS A 139 -5.43 -0.30 7.72
CA CYS A 139 -6.77 -0.04 8.18
C CYS A 139 -6.84 0.33 9.66
N TYR A 140 -7.67 1.33 9.88
CA TYR A 140 -7.77 2.11 11.10
C TYR A 140 -9.25 2.38 11.38
N ASN A 141 -9.76 1.91 12.51
CA ASN A 141 -11.16 2.11 12.90
C ASN A 141 -12.17 1.82 11.76
N GLU A 142 -12.05 0.64 11.14
CA GLU A 142 -12.93 0.21 10.02
C GLU A 142 -12.78 1.05 8.74
N LYS A 143 -11.78 1.94 8.66
CA LYS A 143 -11.43 2.71 7.46
C LYS A 143 -10.15 2.20 6.84
N ILE A 144 -10.09 2.17 5.52
CA ILE A 144 -8.85 1.94 4.77
C ILE A 144 -8.16 3.28 4.57
N LEU A 145 -6.86 3.33 4.87
CA LEU A 145 -6.03 4.52 4.77
C LEU A 145 -4.81 4.23 3.89
N PRO A 146 -4.81 4.67 2.62
CA PRO A 146 -3.63 4.67 1.77
C PRO A 146 -2.58 5.67 2.25
N TYR A 147 -1.31 5.29 2.20
CA TYR A 147 -0.18 6.16 2.53
C TYR A 147 0.75 6.40 1.34
N GLN A 148 1.01 7.67 1.05
CA GLN A 148 2.01 8.12 0.10
C GLN A 148 3.12 8.87 0.85
N GLY A 149 4.29 8.27 0.92
CA GLY A 149 5.35 8.66 1.86
C GLY A 149 4.85 8.54 3.30
N ALA A 150 4.94 9.65 4.04
CA ALA A 150 4.40 9.77 5.40
C ALA A 150 2.97 10.34 5.43
N ASN A 151 2.38 10.66 4.27
CA ASN A 151 1.08 11.33 4.20
C ASN A 151 -0.04 10.32 4.00
N GLU A 152 -1.02 10.38 4.90
CA GLU A 152 -2.30 9.71 4.76
C GLU A 152 -3.11 10.33 3.62
N LYS A 153 -3.82 9.49 2.86
CA LYS A 153 -4.73 9.88 1.80
C LYS A 153 -6.12 9.31 2.08
N SER A 154 -7.15 9.93 1.53
CA SER A 154 -8.49 9.34 1.59
C SER A 154 -8.58 8.18 0.60
N LEU A 155 -9.19 7.06 1.00
CA LEU A 155 -9.49 5.97 0.07
C LEU A 155 -10.36 6.46 -1.09
N ASP A 156 -11.28 7.38 -0.82
CA ASP A 156 -12.22 7.91 -1.80
C ASP A 156 -11.54 8.79 -2.87
N ASP A 157 -10.26 9.13 -2.70
CA ASP A 157 -9.48 9.86 -3.71
C ASP A 157 -9.01 8.92 -4.84
N PHE A 158 -9.12 7.61 -4.66
CA PHE A 158 -8.61 6.60 -5.59
C PHE A 158 -9.75 5.84 -6.29
N GLU A 159 -9.49 5.50 -7.54
CA GLU A 159 -10.38 4.71 -8.38
C GLU A 159 -9.97 3.24 -8.39
N LEU A 160 -8.67 2.97 -8.51
CA LEU A 160 -8.13 1.61 -8.63
C LEU A 160 -6.84 1.45 -7.80
N PHE A 161 -6.56 0.21 -7.41
CA PHE A 161 -5.31 -0.24 -6.81
C PHE A 161 -4.79 -1.47 -7.56
N ARG A 162 -3.47 -1.63 -7.63
CA ARG A 162 -2.83 -2.82 -8.20
C ARG A 162 -1.49 -3.10 -7.56
N CYS A 163 -1.07 -4.36 -7.57
CA CYS A 163 0.33 -4.73 -7.40
C CYS A 163 0.96 -4.83 -8.77
N ARG A 164 1.96 -4.00 -9.08
CA ARG A 164 2.70 -4.11 -10.34
C ARG A 164 4.08 -4.67 -10.07
N LYS A 165 4.53 -5.64 -10.86
CA LYS A 165 5.88 -6.17 -10.77
C LYS A 165 6.89 -5.02 -10.92
N LYS A 166 7.83 -4.94 -9.98
CA LYS A 166 8.95 -3.99 -10.07
C LYS A 166 9.81 -4.42 -11.25
N ASN A 167 9.66 -3.72 -12.36
CA ASN A 167 10.57 -3.88 -13.48
C ASN A 167 11.82 -3.08 -13.15
N ASN A 168 13.01 -3.71 -13.16
CA ASN A 168 14.28 -3.05 -12.82
C ASN A 168 14.77 -2.06 -13.90
N CYS A 169 13.84 -1.41 -14.62
CA CYS A 169 14.13 -0.60 -15.80
C CYS A 169 15.10 -1.31 -16.75
N SER A 170 14.82 -2.58 -17.02
CA SER A 170 15.65 -3.40 -17.90
C SER A 170 15.55 -2.85 -19.32
N ILE A 171 16.62 -2.21 -19.81
CA ILE A 171 16.61 -1.61 -21.15
C ILE A 171 16.36 -2.68 -22.22
N ASP A 172 16.81 -3.92 -22.00
CA ASP A 172 16.61 -5.03 -22.93
C ASP A 172 15.14 -5.35 -23.18
N GLU A 173 14.27 -5.14 -22.19
CA GLU A 173 12.83 -5.43 -22.31
C GLU A 173 12.07 -4.36 -23.09
N TYR A 174 12.61 -3.14 -23.17
CA TYR A 174 11.95 -1.97 -23.75
C TYR A 174 12.64 -1.43 -25.01
N TYR A 175 13.85 -1.93 -25.32
CA TYR A 175 14.52 -1.58 -26.56
C TYR A 175 13.81 -2.23 -27.76
N GLN A 176 13.48 -1.41 -28.76
CA GLN A 176 12.94 -1.90 -30.02
C GLN A 176 13.80 -1.42 -31.19
N ASN A 177 14.20 -2.37 -32.05
CA ASN A 177 14.96 -2.12 -33.26
C ASN A 177 14.07 -2.20 -34.51
N ASP A 178 13.08 -1.30 -34.62
CA ASP A 178 12.10 -1.22 -35.72
C ASP A 178 12.38 -0.01 -36.65
N CYS A 179 13.65 0.28 -36.90
CA CYS A 179 14.04 1.39 -37.77
C CYS A 179 14.00 1.00 -39.24
N ALA A 180 13.72 1.97 -40.11
CA ALA A 180 13.75 1.72 -41.55
C ALA A 180 15.17 1.34 -41.99
N ASP A 181 15.31 0.64 -43.11
CA ASP A 181 16.61 0.18 -43.62
C ASP A 181 17.63 1.32 -43.85
N SER A 182 17.14 2.54 -44.05
CA SER A 182 17.94 3.77 -44.21
C SER A 182 18.38 4.42 -42.89
N GLU A 183 17.95 3.87 -41.75
CA GLU A 183 18.13 4.44 -40.42
C GLU A 183 18.99 3.51 -39.54
N VAL A 184 19.72 4.09 -38.59
CA VAL A 184 20.50 3.32 -37.62
C VAL A 184 19.92 3.53 -36.24
N CYS A 185 19.53 2.43 -35.62
CA CYS A 185 19.00 2.42 -34.27
C CYS A 185 19.81 1.58 -33.32
N THR A 186 20.14 2.19 -32.21
CA THR A 186 20.94 1.56 -31.16
C THR A 186 20.16 1.57 -29.86
N LYS A 187 20.53 0.64 -29.00
CA LYS A 187 20.07 0.62 -27.61
C LYS A 187 20.62 1.87 -26.88
N PRO A 188 19.84 2.51 -25.99
CA PRO A 188 20.36 3.54 -25.10
C PRO A 188 21.46 3.00 -24.19
N ASP A 189 22.44 3.83 -23.91
CA ASP A 189 23.51 3.53 -22.96
C ASP A 189 22.97 3.58 -21.53
N ASN A 190 23.41 2.61 -20.71
CA ASN A 190 23.03 2.44 -19.32
C ASN A 190 24.19 2.61 -18.35
N SER A 191 25.37 3.02 -18.84
CA SER A 191 26.56 3.24 -18.01
C SER A 191 26.34 4.28 -16.90
N SER A 192 25.39 5.18 -17.07
CA SER A 192 25.07 6.29 -16.16
C SER A 192 23.78 6.06 -15.36
N PHE A 193 23.44 4.80 -15.07
CA PHE A 193 22.24 4.44 -14.30
C PHE A 193 22.13 5.31 -13.02
N PRO A 194 20.95 5.90 -12.73
CA PRO A 194 19.63 5.61 -13.31
C PRO A 194 19.28 6.36 -14.60
N GLN A 195 20.18 7.16 -15.17
CA GLN A 195 19.92 7.88 -16.41
C GLN A 195 20.36 7.09 -17.63
N PHE A 196 19.56 7.22 -18.70
CA PHE A 196 19.85 6.62 -19.99
C PHE A 196 20.11 7.71 -21.01
N ALA A 197 21.06 7.45 -21.90
CA ALA A 197 21.47 8.43 -22.90
C ALA A 197 21.65 7.78 -24.26
N CYS A 198 21.50 8.59 -25.30
CA CYS A 198 21.89 8.26 -26.65
C CYS A 198 23.25 8.87 -26.96
N GLY A 199 24.02 8.25 -27.85
CA GLY A 199 25.24 8.87 -28.37
C GLY A 199 24.92 10.21 -29.04
N ALA A 200 25.89 11.14 -29.07
CA ALA A 200 25.69 12.53 -29.50
C ALA A 200 25.06 12.71 -30.90
N SER A 201 25.14 11.70 -31.77
CA SER A 201 24.55 11.71 -33.11
C SER A 201 23.16 11.05 -33.20
N HIS A 202 22.56 10.65 -32.09
CA HIS A 202 21.28 9.94 -32.06
C HIS A 202 20.24 10.71 -31.25
N ASN A 203 19.03 10.76 -31.77
CA ASN A 203 17.85 11.26 -31.09
C ASN A 203 17.26 10.18 -30.19
N PHE A 204 16.97 10.52 -28.95
CA PHE A 204 16.25 9.63 -28.05
C PHE A 204 14.76 9.66 -28.40
N GLN A 205 14.18 8.51 -28.68
CA GLN A 205 12.76 8.36 -28.98
C GLN A 205 12.09 7.35 -28.05
N MET A 206 10.82 7.55 -27.76
CA MET A 206 9.96 6.59 -27.07
C MET A 206 8.63 6.39 -27.80
N LYS A 207 7.99 5.24 -27.56
CA LYS A 207 6.57 4.99 -27.82
C LYS A 207 5.85 4.85 -26.50
N THR A 208 4.57 5.18 -26.48
CA THR A 208 3.70 4.99 -25.32
C THR A 208 2.53 4.11 -25.70
N SER A 209 1.78 3.63 -24.71
CA SER A 209 0.62 2.77 -24.95
C SER A 209 -0.51 3.46 -25.69
N GLU A 210 -0.62 4.77 -25.51
CA GLU A 210 -1.65 5.60 -26.16
C GLU A 210 -1.23 6.01 -27.56
N ILE A 211 0.08 6.19 -27.77
CA ILE A 211 0.64 6.71 -29.01
C ILE A 211 1.69 5.73 -29.51
N GLU A 212 1.26 4.90 -30.46
CA GLU A 212 2.11 3.93 -31.18
C GLU A 212 3.10 4.59 -32.15
N GLU A 213 3.20 5.93 -32.12
CA GLU A 213 4.19 6.69 -32.88
C GLU A 213 5.42 7.02 -32.04
N TRP A 214 6.58 7.10 -32.70
CA TRP A 214 7.84 7.46 -32.06
C TRP A 214 7.89 8.97 -31.74
N LYS A 215 7.87 9.32 -30.46
CA LYS A 215 8.07 10.70 -29.97
C LYS A 215 9.52 10.92 -29.55
N ARG A 216 10.08 12.10 -29.84
CA ARG A 216 11.40 12.52 -29.36
C ARG A 216 11.33 12.91 -27.88
N ILE A 217 12.30 12.45 -27.09
CA ILE A 217 12.45 12.79 -25.67
C ILE A 217 13.81 13.42 -25.41
N ALA A 218 13.89 14.26 -24.39
CA ALA A 218 15.12 14.91 -23.94
C ALA A 218 15.96 13.97 -23.08
N SER A 219 15.32 13.21 -22.19
CA SER A 219 15.99 12.27 -21.29
C SER A 219 15.05 11.14 -20.90
N LEU A 220 15.66 10.05 -20.43
CA LEU A 220 14.98 8.90 -19.84
C LEU A 220 15.73 8.54 -18.56
N SER A 221 15.00 8.29 -17.48
CA SER A 221 15.57 7.86 -16.21
C SER A 221 14.75 6.75 -15.58
N CYS A 222 15.39 5.90 -14.79
CA CYS A 222 14.73 4.91 -13.97
C CYS A 222 14.52 5.47 -12.56
N LYS A 223 13.28 5.61 -12.13
CA LYS A 223 12.96 5.96 -10.75
C LYS A 223 11.88 5.02 -10.24
N ASP A 224 12.13 4.43 -9.08
CA ASP A 224 11.18 3.52 -8.41
C ASP A 224 10.70 2.36 -9.33
N GLY A 225 11.63 1.81 -10.13
CA GLY A 225 11.31 0.72 -11.08
C GLY A 225 10.40 1.15 -12.24
N ARG A 226 10.40 2.44 -12.58
CA ARG A 226 9.69 2.99 -13.73
C ARG A 226 10.60 3.88 -14.56
N PHE A 227 10.43 3.78 -15.87
CA PHE A 227 11.00 4.76 -16.77
C PHE A 227 10.21 6.06 -16.70
N LYS A 228 10.90 7.16 -16.44
CA LYS A 228 10.41 8.54 -16.57
C LYS A 228 11.11 9.19 -17.74
N ALA A 229 10.34 9.63 -18.71
CA ALA A 229 10.85 10.38 -19.84
C ALA A 229 10.57 11.87 -19.66
N THR A 230 11.47 12.73 -20.12
CA THR A 230 11.23 14.19 -20.21
C THR A 230 11.03 14.55 -21.68
N VAL A 231 9.93 15.22 -22.01
CA VAL A 231 9.66 15.68 -23.38
C VAL A 231 10.26 17.08 -23.58
N GLY A 232 10.57 17.47 -24.82
CA GLY A 232 11.20 18.75 -25.12
C GLY A 232 10.49 19.93 -24.45
N GLY A 233 11.22 20.68 -23.60
CA GLY A 233 10.65 21.71 -22.72
C GLY A 233 10.95 21.48 -21.23
N GLY A 234 11.41 20.29 -20.83
CA GLY A 234 11.80 19.98 -19.45
C GLY A 234 10.68 19.40 -18.60
N GLU A 235 9.48 19.23 -19.17
CA GLU A 235 8.34 18.60 -18.50
C GLU A 235 8.50 17.08 -18.45
N GLU A 236 8.31 16.48 -17.27
CA GLU A 236 8.22 15.03 -17.12
C GLU A 236 6.97 14.53 -17.86
N SER A 237 7.14 13.52 -18.71
CA SER A 237 6.03 12.85 -19.36
C SER A 237 5.18 12.13 -18.33
N VAL A 238 3.87 12.33 -18.43
CA VAL A 238 2.87 11.57 -17.68
C VAL A 238 2.76 10.14 -18.24
N GLU A 239 3.13 9.95 -19.51
CA GLU A 239 3.03 8.68 -20.22
C GLU A 239 4.22 7.76 -19.89
N VAL A 240 3.94 6.49 -19.60
CA VAL A 240 4.97 5.48 -19.38
C VAL A 240 5.46 4.95 -20.73
N PRO A 241 6.76 4.99 -21.03
CA PRO A 241 7.28 4.48 -22.28
C PRO A 241 7.12 2.95 -22.33
N ILE A 242 6.53 2.46 -23.43
CA ILE A 242 6.42 1.02 -23.70
C ILE A 242 7.61 0.51 -24.49
N ASN A 243 8.22 1.38 -25.31
CA ASN A 243 9.47 1.13 -26.02
C ASN A 243 10.30 2.41 -26.08
N PHE A 244 11.61 2.26 -26.23
CA PHE A 244 12.50 3.37 -26.54
C PHE A 244 13.65 2.94 -27.47
N ARG A 245 14.24 3.91 -28.16
CA ARG A 245 15.39 3.70 -29.04
C ARG A 245 16.22 4.97 -29.20
N CYS A 246 17.49 4.80 -29.54
CA CYS A 246 18.33 5.88 -30.03
C CYS A 246 18.35 5.79 -31.56
N LYS A 247 17.81 6.80 -32.24
CA LYS A 247 17.73 6.83 -33.71
C LYS A 247 18.66 7.89 -34.27
N ARG A 248 19.53 7.54 -35.23
CA ARG A 248 20.30 8.51 -36.00
C ARG A 248 19.51 8.91 -37.24
N ASP A 249 19.32 10.21 -37.43
CA ASP A 249 18.69 10.72 -38.65
C ASP A 249 19.59 10.44 -39.85
N SER A 250 18.98 9.99 -40.95
CA SER A 250 19.65 9.84 -42.24
C SER A 250 20.09 11.25 -42.70
N LYS A 251 21.38 11.40 -43.02
CA LYS A 251 21.90 12.63 -43.65
C LYS A 251 21.36 12.79 -45.07
#